data_AF-A0A6J7FCM9-F1
#
_entry.id   AF-A0A6J7FCM9-F1
#
_cell.length_a   1.000
_cell.length_b   1.000
_cell.length_c   1.000
_cell.angle_alpha   90.00
_cell.angle_beta   90.00
_cell.angle_gamma   90.00
#
_symmetry.space_group_name_H-M   'P 1'
#
loop_
_entity.id
_entity.type
_entity.pdbx_description
1 polymer ?
#
loop_
_entity_poly.entity_id
_entity_poly.type
_entity_poly.pdbx_seq_one_letter_code
_entity_poly.pdbx_strand_id
1 'polypeptide(L)'
;MTSVAATTNDVTQFVVDVARPDATPVVTGEVAFKVSDTTTSVGVQKLVRSATGRWTLNITKLPAATYQGFLEFSDPTGTHAISQLPVIFTVTQGPTPSPAPSPTPTKKPTSKPVPVDSCANQIRH
;
A
#
# COMPACT_ATOMS: atom_id res chain seq x y z
N MET A 1 -3.98 -13.66 -21.30
CA MET A 1 -4.12 -12.94 -20.02
C MET A 1 -3.11 -13.54 -19.06
N THR A 2 -2.03 -12.82 -18.74
CA THR A 2 -1.06 -13.23 -17.73
C THR A 2 -1.60 -12.82 -16.35
N SER A 3 -1.98 -13.80 -15.52
CA SER A 3 -2.32 -13.53 -14.12
C SER A 3 -1.08 -13.06 -13.38
N VAL A 4 -1.08 -11.82 -12.90
CA VAL A 4 -0.02 -11.30 -12.02
C VAL A 4 -0.38 -11.76 -10.60
N ALA A 5 0.35 -12.73 -10.07
CA ALA A 5 0.26 -13.08 -8.66
C ALA A 5 0.99 -11.99 -7.86
N ALA A 6 0.26 -11.24 -7.04
CA ALA A 6 0.81 -10.22 -6.16
C ALA A 6 0.57 -10.64 -4.70
N THR A 7 1.49 -10.30 -3.82
CA THR A 7 1.25 -10.42 -2.38
C THR A 7 0.66 -9.13 -1.81
N THR A 8 0.14 -9.18 -0.60
CA THR A 8 -0.30 -7.97 0.15
C THR A 8 0.80 -6.90 0.30
N ASN A 9 2.07 -7.29 0.15
CA ASN A 9 3.23 -6.41 0.26
C ASN A 9 3.65 -5.82 -1.10
N ASP A 10 3.11 -6.34 -2.21
CA ASP A 10 3.50 -5.97 -3.57
C ASP A 10 2.61 -4.88 -4.16
N VAL A 11 3.11 -4.25 -5.22
CA VAL A 11 2.33 -3.35 -6.07
C VAL A 11 1.69 -4.18 -7.18
N THR A 12 0.35 -4.15 -7.27
CA THR A 12 -0.35 -4.70 -8.45
C THR A 12 -0.37 -3.64 -9.55
N GLN A 13 0.26 -3.92 -10.68
CA GLN A 13 0.39 -2.99 -11.79
C GLN A 13 -0.43 -3.43 -13.01
N PHE A 14 -1.20 -2.48 -13.57
CA PHE A 14 -1.86 -2.63 -14.85
C PHE A 14 -1.34 -1.59 -15.83
N VAL A 15 -1.00 -2.03 -17.04
CA VAL A 15 -0.66 -1.15 -18.15
C VAL A 15 -1.75 -1.27 -19.19
N VAL A 16 -2.37 -0.15 -19.52
CA VAL A 16 -3.51 -0.08 -20.44
C VAL A 16 -3.23 0.97 -21.50
N ASP A 17 -3.49 0.62 -22.76
CA ASP A 17 -3.45 1.55 -23.87
C ASP A 17 -4.89 1.96 -24.21
N VAL A 18 -5.17 3.27 -24.18
CA VAL A 18 -6.47 3.83 -24.53
C VAL A 18 -6.31 4.60 -25.84
N ALA A 19 -7.01 4.12 -26.86
CA ALA A 19 -7.00 4.70 -28.19
C ALA A 19 -8.45 4.92 -28.68
N ARG A 20 -8.61 5.89 -29.56
CA ARG A 20 -9.86 6.12 -30.29
C ARG A 20 -10.05 5.04 -31.37
N PRO A 21 -11.24 4.93 -31.97
CA PRO A 21 -11.47 4.00 -33.08
C PRO A 21 -10.54 4.20 -34.29
N ASP A 22 -9.99 5.41 -34.46
CA ASP A 22 -8.99 5.74 -35.48
C ASP A 22 -7.54 5.41 -35.06
N ALA A 23 -7.36 4.69 -33.96
CA ALA A 23 -6.09 4.34 -33.33
C ALA A 23 -5.25 5.52 -32.81
N THR A 24 -5.78 6.75 -32.80
CA THR A 24 -5.09 7.88 -32.17
C THR A 24 -5.14 7.76 -30.64
N PRO A 25 -4.08 8.16 -29.93
CA PRO A 25 -4.01 8.01 -28.48
C PRO A 25 -4.99 8.95 -27.77
N VAL A 26 -5.70 8.42 -26.78
CA VAL A 26 -6.51 9.23 -25.86
C VAL A 26 -5.62 9.67 -24.73
N VAL A 27 -5.31 10.97 -24.72
CA VAL A 27 -4.44 11.52 -23.70
C VAL A 27 -5.24 11.97 -22.47
N THR A 28 -6.45 12.51 -22.58
CA THR A 28 -7.22 12.98 -21.40
C THR A 28 -8.01 11.85 -20.70
N GLY A 29 -8.31 12.01 -19.42
CA GLY A 29 -9.14 11.09 -18.64
C GLY A 29 -8.47 10.47 -17.41
N GLU A 30 -9.08 9.41 -16.90
CA GLU A 30 -8.64 8.63 -15.75
C GLU A 30 -8.88 7.13 -16.02
N VAL A 31 -7.98 6.29 -15.50
CA VAL A 31 -8.15 4.83 -15.45
C VAL A 31 -8.17 4.39 -13.99
N ALA A 32 -9.23 3.68 -13.60
CA ALA A 32 -9.39 3.17 -12.25
C ALA A 32 -9.86 1.71 -12.27
N PHE A 33 -9.40 0.93 -11.30
CA PHE A 33 -9.94 -0.40 -11.03
C PHE A 33 -11.21 -0.28 -10.17
N LYS A 34 -12.29 -0.92 -10.62
CA LYS A 34 -13.58 -0.99 -9.94
C LYS A 34 -13.90 -2.46 -9.65
N VAL A 35 -14.03 -2.81 -8.37
CA VAL A 35 -14.48 -4.15 -7.97
C VAL A 35 -15.96 -4.33 -8.27
N SER A 36 -16.36 -5.54 -8.65
CA SER A 36 -17.77 -5.89 -8.82
C SER A 36 -18.50 -5.99 -7.48
N ASP A 37 -17.80 -6.42 -6.42
CA ASP A 37 -18.32 -6.47 -5.06
C ASP A 37 -17.90 -5.22 -4.28
N THR A 38 -18.86 -4.37 -3.94
CA THR A 38 -18.64 -3.09 -3.24
C THR A 38 -18.23 -3.26 -1.77
N THR A 39 -18.35 -4.46 -1.21
CA THR A 39 -17.87 -4.76 0.15
C THR A 39 -16.37 -5.03 0.19
N THR A 40 -15.77 -5.34 -0.96
CA THR A 40 -14.33 -5.57 -1.09
C THR A 40 -13.58 -4.24 -1.11
N SER A 41 -12.63 -4.07 -0.17
CA SER A 41 -11.77 -2.89 -0.17
C SER A 41 -10.84 -2.90 -1.39
N VAL A 42 -11.01 -1.91 -2.25
CA VAL A 42 -10.03 -1.53 -3.27
C VAL A 42 -8.97 -0.68 -2.58
N GLY A 43 -7.74 -1.19 -2.52
CA GLY A 43 -6.61 -0.51 -1.90
C GLY A 43 -6.30 0.86 -2.52
N VAL A 44 -5.13 1.41 -2.21
CA VAL A 44 -4.74 2.73 -2.72
C VAL A 44 -4.32 2.62 -4.18
N GLN A 45 -5.03 3.33 -5.05
CA GLN A 45 -4.78 3.40 -6.48
C GLN A 45 -3.98 4.66 -6.84
N LYS A 46 -2.90 4.49 -7.60
CA LYS A 46 -2.08 5.57 -8.13
C LYS A 46 -1.92 5.42 -9.64
N LEU A 47 -2.46 6.38 -10.37
CA LEU A 47 -2.41 6.42 -11.82
C LEU A 47 -1.22 7.25 -12.31
N VAL A 48 -0.53 6.72 -13.32
CA VAL A 48 0.51 7.44 -14.07
C VAL A 48 0.08 7.47 -15.54
N ARG A 49 -0.03 8.68 -16.08
CA ARG A 49 -0.40 8.94 -17.46
C ARG A 49 0.84 9.17 -18.31
N SER A 50 0.87 8.61 -19.51
CA SER A 50 1.84 8.97 -20.56
C SER A 50 1.21 9.84 -21.65
N ALA A 51 2.05 10.49 -22.47
CA ALA A 51 1.58 11.28 -23.62
C ALA A 51 1.16 10.42 -24.83
N THR A 52 1.30 9.09 -24.75
CA THR A 52 1.02 8.15 -25.87
C THR A 52 -0.32 7.43 -25.72
N GLY A 53 -1.19 7.89 -24.82
CA GLY A 53 -2.45 7.19 -24.49
C GLY A 53 -2.24 5.91 -23.67
N ARG A 54 -1.01 5.67 -23.19
CA ARG A 54 -0.70 4.59 -22.25
C ARG A 54 -0.87 5.07 -20.81
N TRP A 55 -1.50 4.23 -20.00
CA TRP A 55 -1.80 4.47 -18.60
C TRP A 55 -1.23 3.33 -17.76
N THR A 56 -0.57 3.67 -16.67
CA THR A 56 -0.06 2.71 -15.70
C THR A 56 -0.77 2.91 -14.37
N LEU A 57 -1.64 1.97 -14.01
CA LEU A 57 -2.34 1.95 -12.73
C LEU A 57 -1.56 1.08 -11.75
N ASN A 58 -1.17 1.65 -10.61
CA ASN A 58 -0.50 0.95 -9.54
C ASN A 58 -1.43 0.88 -8.33
N ILE A 59 -1.71 -0.32 -7.84
CA ILE A 59 -2.58 -0.55 -6.69
C ILE A 59 -1.75 -1.15 -5.55
N THR A 60 -1.89 -0.56 -4.36
CA THR A 60 -1.16 -0.96 -3.14
C THR A 60 -2.13 -1.16 -1.99
N LYS A 61 -1.67 -1.81 -0.91
CA LYS A 61 -2.50 -2.08 0.29
C LYS A 61 -3.77 -2.87 -0.05
N LEU A 62 -3.67 -3.82 -0.97
CA LEU A 62 -4.76 -4.77 -1.25
C LEU A 62 -4.75 -5.88 -0.19
N PRO A 63 -5.86 -6.11 0.52
CA PRO A 63 -6.04 -7.32 1.31
C PRO A 63 -5.87 -8.60 0.49
N ALA A 64 -5.54 -9.71 1.17
CA ALA A 64 -5.48 -11.02 0.52
C ALA A 64 -6.91 -11.46 0.14
N ALA A 65 -7.20 -11.52 -1.14
CA ALA A 65 -8.51 -11.87 -1.69
C ALA A 65 -8.41 -12.21 -3.18
N THR A 66 -9.51 -12.74 -3.73
CA THR A 66 -9.71 -12.76 -5.18
C THR A 66 -10.49 -11.52 -5.57
N TYR A 67 -9.92 -10.74 -6.47
CA TYR A 67 -10.51 -9.52 -7.00
C TYR A 67 -11.13 -9.81 -8.36
N GLN A 68 -12.43 -9.51 -8.48
CA GLN A 68 -13.15 -9.51 -9.75
C GLN A 68 -13.71 -8.12 -9.97
N GLY A 69 -13.50 -7.57 -11.16
CA GLY A 69 -13.89 -6.20 -11.46
C GLY A 69 -13.55 -5.78 -12.88
N PHE A 70 -13.44 -4.47 -13.06
CA PHE A 70 -13.14 -3.84 -14.35
C PHE A 70 -12.05 -2.78 -14.19
N LEU A 71 -11.18 -2.67 -15.18
CA LEU A 71 -10.43 -1.44 -15.42
C LEU A 71 -11.34 -0.52 -16.23
N GLU A 72 -11.75 0.57 -15.63
CA GLU A 72 -12.61 1.57 -16.22
C GLU A 72 -11.81 2.78 -16.64
N PHE A 73 -11.92 3.16 -17.90
CA PHE A 73 -11.52 4.46 -18.40
C PHE A 73 -12.72 5.40 -18.35
N SER A 74 -12.54 6.60 -17.80
CA SER A 74 -13.52 7.68 -17.84
C SER A 74 -12.87 9.02 -18.17
N ASP A 75 -13.57 9.88 -18.92
CA ASP A 75 -13.10 11.24 -19.22
C ASP A 75 -14.06 12.25 -18.57
N PRO A 76 -13.59 13.06 -17.59
CA PRO A 76 -14.44 14.04 -16.91
C PRO A 76 -14.97 15.13 -17.84
N THR A 77 -14.38 15.32 -19.02
CA THR A 77 -14.87 16.29 -20.02
C THR A 77 -16.04 15.75 -20.84
N GLY A 78 -16.32 14.45 -20.78
CA GLY A 78 -17.34 13.79 -21.60
C GLY A 78 -16.97 13.65 -23.08
N THR A 79 -15.74 14.02 -23.47
CA THR A 79 -15.27 13.92 -24.86
C THR A 79 -15.15 12.47 -25.34
N HIS A 80 -14.77 11.57 -24.44
CA HIS A 80 -14.59 10.15 -24.73
C HIS A 80 -15.58 9.29 -23.95
N ALA A 81 -16.04 8.20 -24.57
CA ALA A 81 -16.94 7.24 -23.93
C ALA A 81 -16.25 6.46 -22.81
N ILE A 82 -17.03 6.07 -21.80
CA ILE A 82 -16.57 5.15 -20.75
C ILE A 82 -16.24 3.80 -21.40
N SER A 83 -15.10 3.23 -21.05
CA SER A 83 -14.65 1.92 -21.54
C SER A 83 -14.27 1.03 -20.37
N GLN A 84 -14.71 -0.22 -20.37
CA GLN A 84 -14.48 -1.16 -19.28
C GLN A 84 -13.81 -2.43 -19.81
N LEU A 85 -12.72 -2.85 -19.15
CA LEU A 85 -12.03 -4.10 -19.41
C LEU A 85 -12.16 -5.01 -18.19
N PRO A 86 -12.84 -6.17 -18.28
CA PRO A 86 -12.94 -7.10 -17.15
C PRO A 86 -11.58 -7.65 -16.76
N VAL A 87 -11.31 -7.69 -15.45
CA VAL A 87 -10.07 -8.21 -14.88
C VAL A 87 -10.39 -9.05 -13.65
N ILE A 88 -9.68 -10.19 -13.55
CA ILE A 88 -9.69 -11.06 -12.38
C ILE A 88 -8.24 -11.32 -11.98
N PHE A 89 -7.93 -11.13 -10.70
CA PHE A 89 -6.61 -11.42 -10.16
C PHE A 89 -6.69 -11.79 -8.67
N THR A 90 -5.67 -12.49 -8.19
CA THR A 90 -5.61 -12.97 -6.81
C THR A 90 -4.45 -12.31 -6.08
N VAL A 91 -4.73 -11.81 -4.88
CA VAL A 91 -3.70 -11.30 -3.97
C VAL A 91 -3.55 -12.30 -2.82
N THR A 92 -2.35 -12.83 -2.63
CA THR A 92 -2.05 -13.76 -1.52
C THR A 92 -1.43 -13.01 -0.35
N GLN A 93 -1.57 -13.56 0.87
CA GLN A 93 -0.89 -12.98 2.03
C GLN A 93 0.63 -13.02 1.82
N GLY A 94 1.28 -11.86 1.90
CA GLY A 94 2.73 -11.76 1.91
C GLY A 94 3.33 -12.21 3.25
N PRO A 95 4.64 -12.44 3.34
CA PRO A 95 5.28 -12.84 4.59
C PRO A 95 5.00 -11.80 5.69
N THR A 96 4.59 -12.27 6.87
CA THR A 96 4.45 -11.42 8.05
C THR A 96 5.83 -10.94 8.47
N PRO A 97 6.06 -9.63 8.66
CA PRO A 97 7.35 -9.15 9.15
C PRO A 97 7.61 -9.78 10.53
N SER A 98 8.77 -10.42 10.68
CA SER A 98 9.20 -10.98 11.97
C SER A 98 9.17 -9.87 13.01
N PRO A 99 8.63 -10.11 14.23
CA PRO A 99 8.68 -9.12 15.28
C PRO A 99 10.14 -8.70 15.50
N ALA A 100 10.38 -7.39 15.53
CA ALA A 100 11.68 -6.86 15.91
C ALA A 100 12.04 -7.40 17.30
N PRO A 101 13.30 -7.80 17.56
CA PRO A 101 13.69 -8.26 18.89
C PRO A 101 13.37 -7.15 19.88
N SER A 102 12.50 -7.47 20.85
CA SER A 102 12.16 -6.56 21.94
C SER A 102 13.46 -6.13 22.62
N PRO A 103 13.67 -4.83 22.91
CA PRO A 103 14.84 -4.41 23.66
C PRO A 103 14.84 -5.15 25.00
N THR A 104 15.88 -5.95 25.22
CA THR A 104 16.15 -6.59 26.51
C THR A 104 16.10 -5.51 27.58
N PRO A 105 15.35 -5.68 28.68
CA PRO A 105 15.32 -4.67 29.74
C PRO A 105 16.72 -4.51 30.30
N THR A 106 17.38 -3.40 29.94
CA THR A 106 18.67 -2.99 30.50
C THR A 106 18.46 -2.83 31.99
N LYS A 107 19.03 -3.75 32.78
CA LYS A 107 19.01 -3.68 34.24
C LYS A 107 19.53 -2.29 34.65
N LYS A 108 18.62 -1.47 35.19
CA LYS A 108 18.95 -0.19 35.81
C LYS A 108 20.05 -0.43 36.84
N PRO A 109 21.20 0.26 36.80
CA PRO A 109 22.21 0.09 37.82
C PRO A 109 21.64 0.54 39.17
N THR A 110 21.57 -0.41 40.10
CA THR A 110 21.20 -0.18 41.50
C THR A 110 22.21 0.81 42.07
N SER A 111 21.74 1.98 42.50
CA SER A 111 22.56 2.98 43.18
C SER A 111 23.22 2.34 44.40
N LYS A 112 24.56 2.35 44.40
CA LYS A 112 25.42 1.93 45.52
C LYS A 112 25.02 2.74 46.77
N PRO A 113 24.85 2.15 47.96
CA PRO A 113 24.60 2.92 49.17
C PRO A 113 25.78 3.86 49.44
N VAL A 114 25.49 5.14 49.62
CA VAL A 114 26.46 6.12 50.12
C VAL A 114 26.79 5.71 51.57
N PRO A 115 28.07 5.54 51.95
CA PRO A 115 28.43 5.30 53.34
C PRO A 115 28.00 6.51 54.18
N VAL A 116 27.18 6.28 55.20
CA VAL A 116 26.86 7.31 56.18
C VAL A 116 28.08 7.52 57.08
N ASP A 117 28.58 8.76 57.10
CA ASP A 117 29.68 9.19 57.97
C ASP A 117 29.19 9.17 59.43
N SER A 118 29.58 8.13 60.16
CA SER A 118 29.15 7.86 61.53
C SER A 118 30.03 8.57 62.57
N CYS A 119 30.34 9.86 62.41
CA CYS A 119 31.24 10.57 63.34
C CYS A 119 30.90 12.05 63.64
N ALA A 120 29.70 12.56 63.35
CA ALA A 120 29.29 13.90 63.81
C ALA A 120 28.40 13.80 65.08
N ASN A 121 28.88 14.38 66.20
CA ASN A 121 28.25 14.52 67.54
C ASN A 121 28.72 13.59 68.67
N GLN A 122 29.97 13.12 68.67
CA GLN A 122 30.63 12.64 69.90
C GLN A 122 31.32 13.79 70.64
N ILE A 123 30.54 14.68 71.24
CA ILE A 123 31.01 15.46 72.41
C ILE A 123 29.95 15.26 73.50
N ARG A 124 30.33 14.54 74.55
CA ARG A 124 29.59 14.42 75.82
C ARG A 124 30.26 15.33 76.85
N HIS A 125 29.41 16.04 77.61
CA HIS A 125 29.66 16.73 78.89
C HIS A 125 30.84 17.69 79.01
#